data_AF-A0A285SN22-F1
#
_entry.id   AF-A0A285SN22-F1
#
_cell.length_a   1.000
_cell.length_b   1.000
_cell.length_c   1.000
_cell.angle_alpha   90.00
_cell.angle_beta   90.00
_cell.angle_gamma   90.00
#
_symmetry.space_group_name_H-M   'P 1'
#
loop_
_entity.id
_entity.type
_entity.pdbx_description
1 polymer ?
#
loop_
_entity_poly.entity_id
_entity_poly.type
_entity_poly.pdbx_seq_one_letter_code
_entity_poly.pdbx_strand_id
1 'polypeptide(L)'
;MTADERAGIQPDQPRTTLAGRSLRLTGLLLAALVALSPAAQAIEGTRITPGSGQKARGSVVTEVATLPVVRPEFPVPSDPGQVFYLQRSSNANTVVYAARFTQDGRLDPREPLVAYWRRFNTTGEQLPLKMIEDSFAFGVRSRATSDPDVFRIHIVSYSERPATLRLVEPGRAELLLPVGGRTMRMAYAYAEVDESGLMPSVREVLVMGHDADTGKPLVERIEIE
;
A
#
# COMPACT_ATOMS: atom_id res chain seq x y z
N MET A 1 -17.30 -22.93 -74.11
CA MET A 1 -18.73 -22.84 -74.51
C MET A 1 -19.44 -22.10 -73.39
N THR A 2 -19.97 -20.89 -73.54
CA THR A 2 -20.18 -20.01 -74.68
C THR A 2 -20.45 -18.62 -74.08
N ALA A 3 -19.89 -17.57 -74.66
CA ALA A 3 -20.31 -16.20 -74.42
C ALA A 3 -21.42 -15.84 -75.43
N ASP A 4 -22.38 -15.01 -75.01
CA ASP A 4 -23.18 -14.03 -75.78
C ASP A 4 -24.48 -13.75 -75.00
N GLU A 5 -25.19 -12.62 -75.08
CA GLU A 5 -24.97 -11.21 -75.45
C GLU A 5 -26.39 -10.58 -75.34
N ARG A 6 -26.45 -9.25 -75.15
CA ARG A 6 -27.52 -8.31 -75.57
C ARG A 6 -28.57 -7.81 -74.58
N ALA A 7 -28.43 -6.50 -74.34
CA ALA A 7 -29.40 -5.40 -74.55
C ALA A 7 -30.73 -5.44 -73.76
N GLY A 8 -31.18 -4.39 -73.05
CA GLY A 8 -30.92 -2.95 -73.14
C GLY A 8 -32.16 -2.24 -73.67
N ILE A 9 -33.04 -1.73 -72.80
CA ILE A 9 -34.02 -0.65 -73.09
C ILE A 9 -34.25 0.19 -71.80
N GLN A 10 -33.94 1.47 -71.91
CA GLN A 10 -34.35 2.64 -71.11
C GLN A 10 -35.27 3.48 -72.05
N PRO A 11 -36.09 4.49 -71.67
CA PRO A 11 -36.33 5.20 -70.40
C PRO A 11 -37.81 5.44 -70.06
N ASP A 12 -38.11 5.99 -68.87
CA ASP A 12 -38.94 7.21 -68.84
C ASP A 12 -38.69 8.05 -67.56
N GLN A 13 -38.39 9.33 -67.79
CA GLN A 13 -38.45 10.45 -66.85
C GLN A 13 -38.82 11.65 -67.72
N PRO A 14 -39.74 12.52 -67.29
CA PRO A 14 -39.24 13.78 -66.77
C PRO A 14 -40.07 14.46 -65.65
N ARG A 15 -39.33 14.99 -64.66
CA ARG A 15 -39.30 16.38 -64.12
C ARG A 15 -40.65 17.03 -63.74
N THR A 16 -40.80 17.77 -62.63
CA THR A 16 -39.93 18.85 -62.13
C THR A 16 -40.43 19.37 -60.76
N THR A 17 -39.47 19.84 -59.94
CA THR A 17 -39.50 20.99 -58.97
C THR A 17 -40.41 20.96 -57.73
N LEU A 18 -39.80 21.10 -56.54
CA LEU A 18 -39.46 22.37 -55.88
C LEU A 18 -38.39 22.07 -54.80
N ALA A 19 -37.21 22.68 -54.89
CA ALA A 19 -36.81 23.87 -54.12
C ALA A 19 -36.53 23.58 -52.63
N GLY A 20 -35.24 23.61 -52.27
CA GLY A 20 -34.80 23.47 -50.88
C GLY A 20 -33.30 23.20 -50.75
N ARG A 21 -32.46 24.09 -51.29
CA ARG A 21 -31.00 24.07 -51.08
C ARG A 21 -30.60 25.36 -50.38
N SER A 22 -30.36 25.27 -49.07
CA SER A 22 -29.52 26.25 -48.34
C SER A 22 -29.28 25.79 -46.90
N LEU A 23 -28.29 24.91 -46.71
CA LEU A 23 -27.55 24.90 -45.45
C LEU A 23 -26.26 25.69 -45.70
N ARG A 24 -26.32 27.00 -45.49
CA ARG A 24 -25.12 27.80 -45.28
C ARG A 24 -24.57 27.40 -43.92
N LEU A 25 -23.47 26.65 -43.92
CA LEU A 25 -22.55 26.61 -42.78
C LEU A 25 -22.06 28.05 -42.57
N THR A 26 -22.50 28.69 -41.51
CA THR A 26 -21.81 29.85 -40.95
C THR A 26 -21.50 29.48 -39.52
N GLY A 27 -20.19 29.39 -39.24
CA GLY A 27 -19.66 28.83 -38.02
C GLY A 27 -20.05 29.63 -36.79
N LEU A 28 -20.34 28.90 -35.72
CA LEU A 28 -19.76 29.23 -34.43
C LEU A 28 -18.74 28.13 -34.13
N LEU A 29 -17.46 28.50 -34.03
CA LEU A 29 -16.50 27.73 -33.26
C LEU A 29 -17.04 27.63 -31.84
N LEU A 30 -17.49 26.45 -31.43
CA LEU A 30 -17.47 26.08 -30.02
C LEU A 30 -16.25 25.18 -29.82
N ALA A 31 -15.09 25.83 -29.73
CA ALA A 31 -13.96 25.23 -29.05
C ALA A 31 -14.29 25.25 -27.55
N ALA A 32 -14.77 24.13 -27.03
CA ALA A 32 -14.82 23.88 -25.59
C ALA A 32 -14.38 22.44 -25.35
N LEU A 33 -13.06 22.31 -25.30
CA LEU A 33 -12.28 21.39 -24.49
C LEU A 33 -12.97 20.06 -24.12
N VAL A 34 -12.48 18.99 -24.74
CA VAL A 34 -12.50 17.65 -24.13
C VAL A 34 -11.79 17.75 -22.78
N ALA A 35 -12.53 18.04 -21.72
CA ALA A 35 -12.10 17.76 -20.37
C ALA A 35 -12.48 16.32 -20.06
N LEU A 36 -11.81 15.36 -20.72
CA LEU A 36 -11.52 14.08 -20.08
C LEU A 36 -10.69 14.44 -18.86
N SER A 37 -11.35 14.75 -17.75
CA SER A 37 -10.68 15.07 -16.50
C SER A 37 -9.80 13.88 -16.14
N PRO A 38 -8.46 14.00 -16.16
CA PRO A 38 -7.62 13.00 -15.54
C PRO A 38 -7.53 13.38 -14.06
N ALA A 39 -8.66 13.29 -13.34
CA ALA A 39 -8.73 13.66 -11.94
C ALA A 39 -9.77 12.86 -11.14
N ALA A 40 -10.23 11.72 -11.68
CA ALA A 40 -11.16 10.81 -10.99
C ALA A 40 -10.60 9.39 -10.83
N GLN A 41 -9.29 9.20 -11.01
CA GLN A 41 -8.62 7.97 -10.61
C GLN A 41 -8.06 8.14 -9.20
N ALA A 42 -8.91 7.82 -8.22
CA ALA A 42 -8.62 7.48 -6.83
C ALA A 42 -7.23 7.88 -6.27
N ILE A 43 -7.09 9.14 -5.85
CA ILE A 43 -6.10 9.53 -4.83
C ILE A 43 -6.78 9.31 -3.48
N GLU A 44 -6.90 8.05 -3.06
CA GLU A 44 -7.46 7.70 -1.76
C GLU A 44 -6.34 7.67 -0.71
N GLY A 45 -6.32 8.67 0.18
CA GLY A 45 -6.06 8.39 1.59
C GLY A 45 -4.66 8.55 2.18
N THR A 46 -3.78 9.43 1.68
CA THR A 46 -2.55 9.74 2.44
C THR A 46 -2.01 11.16 2.19
N ARG A 47 -2.55 12.17 2.90
CA ARG A 47 -1.79 13.41 3.17
C ARG A 47 -0.75 13.07 4.24
N ILE A 48 0.41 12.57 3.81
CA ILE A 48 1.54 12.27 4.70
C ILE A 48 2.41 13.50 4.83
N THR A 49 2.59 13.97 6.06
CA THR A 49 3.75 14.80 6.40
C THR A 49 4.95 13.87 6.60
N PRO A 50 6.14 14.24 6.10
CA PRO A 50 7.42 13.65 6.51
C PRO A 50 7.45 13.38 8.02
N GLY A 51 8.02 12.24 8.43
CA GLY A 51 8.24 11.82 9.82
C GLY A 51 9.05 12.81 10.66
N SER A 52 8.49 13.99 10.93
CA SER A 52 8.95 14.91 11.94
C SER A 52 8.20 14.59 13.24
N GLY A 53 8.74 13.63 13.99
CA GLY A 53 8.60 13.57 15.44
C GLY A 53 7.21 13.23 15.99
N GLN A 54 6.63 12.09 15.62
CA GLN A 54 5.66 11.44 16.51
C GLN A 54 6.41 11.02 17.78
N LYS A 55 6.43 11.92 18.76
CA LYS A 55 7.01 11.62 20.06
C LYS A 55 6.02 10.74 20.82
N ALA A 56 6.51 9.65 21.37
CA ALA A 56 5.71 8.88 22.30
C ALA A 56 5.59 9.67 23.60
N ARG A 57 4.35 9.87 24.10
CA ARG A 57 4.10 10.34 25.49
C ARG A 57 4.60 9.33 26.50
N GLY A 58 4.56 8.06 26.10
CA GLY A 58 4.98 6.92 26.89
C GLY A 58 4.66 5.62 26.17
N SER A 59 5.12 4.51 26.76
CA SER A 59 4.82 3.18 26.28
C SER A 59 4.64 2.22 27.46
N VAL A 60 3.65 1.33 27.35
CA VAL A 60 3.38 0.27 28.34
C VAL A 60 3.44 -1.08 27.65
N VAL A 61 4.32 -1.96 28.13
CA VAL A 61 4.44 -3.34 27.65
C VAL A 61 3.69 -4.26 28.61
N THR A 62 2.76 -5.05 28.08
CA THR A 62 1.95 -6.02 28.82
C THR A 62 2.12 -7.41 28.22
N GLU A 63 2.34 -8.41 29.06
CA GLU A 63 2.24 -9.81 28.69
C GLU A 63 0.78 -10.24 28.74
N VAL A 64 0.29 -10.90 27.69
CA VAL A 64 -1.12 -11.29 27.56
C VAL A 64 -1.22 -12.79 27.27
N ALA A 65 -2.40 -13.38 27.53
CA ALA A 65 -2.61 -14.81 27.29
C ALA A 65 -2.56 -15.17 25.79
N THR A 66 -3.08 -14.30 24.93
CA THR A 66 -3.12 -14.47 23.47
C THR A 66 -2.96 -13.11 22.81
N LEU A 67 -2.35 -13.08 21.61
CA LEU A 67 -2.27 -11.84 20.83
C LEU A 67 -3.67 -11.31 20.48
N PRO A 68 -3.99 -10.04 20.76
CA PRO A 68 -5.28 -9.49 20.44
C PRO A 68 -5.43 -9.26 18.93
N VAL A 69 -6.64 -9.50 18.42
CA VAL A 69 -7.05 -9.11 17.07
C VAL A 69 -7.90 -7.85 17.21
N VAL A 70 -7.32 -6.68 16.90
CA VAL A 70 -7.95 -5.38 17.18
C VAL A 70 -9.18 -5.16 16.30
N ARG A 71 -9.14 -5.60 15.04
CA ARG A 71 -10.25 -5.50 14.07
C ARG A 71 -10.53 -6.90 13.48
N PRO A 72 -11.34 -7.74 14.16
CA PRO A 72 -11.63 -9.11 13.72
C PRO A 72 -12.27 -9.19 12.33
N GLU A 73 -12.88 -8.10 11.87
CA GLU A 73 -13.48 -7.98 10.53
C GLU A 73 -12.47 -7.68 9.42
N PHE A 74 -11.21 -7.32 9.76
CA PHE A 74 -10.17 -7.06 8.77
C PHE A 74 -9.46 -8.36 8.37
N PRO A 75 -9.17 -8.58 7.08
CA PRO A 75 -8.34 -9.69 6.65
C PRO A 75 -6.94 -9.62 7.26
N VAL A 76 -6.41 -10.77 7.68
CA VAL A 76 -5.03 -10.92 8.14
C VAL A 76 -4.17 -11.34 6.95
N PRO A 77 -3.12 -10.58 6.57
CA PRO A 77 -2.25 -10.96 5.46
C PRO A 77 -1.40 -12.17 5.85
N SER A 78 -1.06 -12.98 4.84
CA SER A 78 -0.21 -14.17 4.97
C SER A 78 0.72 -14.27 3.77
N ASP A 79 1.48 -13.20 3.56
CA ASP A 79 2.33 -13.03 2.39
C ASP A 79 3.67 -13.78 2.54
N PRO A 80 4.28 -14.25 1.43
CA PRO A 80 5.62 -14.82 1.48
C PRO A 80 6.65 -13.86 2.06
N GLY A 81 7.48 -14.36 2.99
CA GLY A 81 8.50 -13.57 3.67
C GLY A 81 7.96 -12.55 4.69
N GLN A 82 6.64 -12.49 4.93
CA GLN A 82 6.05 -11.57 5.89
C GLN A 82 6.66 -11.72 7.29
N VAL A 83 7.22 -10.64 7.81
CA VAL A 83 7.78 -10.57 9.17
C VAL A 83 6.86 -9.82 10.14
N PHE A 84 6.05 -8.87 9.64
CA PHE A 84 4.91 -8.29 10.35
C PHE A 84 4.03 -7.48 9.38
N TYR A 85 2.89 -6.99 9.86
CA TYR A 85 2.02 -6.08 9.10
C TYR A 85 1.45 -4.97 9.99
N LEU A 86 1.03 -3.87 9.37
CA LEU A 86 0.42 -2.71 10.00
C LEU A 86 -0.99 -2.49 9.46
N GLN A 87 -1.97 -2.50 10.35
CA GLN A 87 -3.33 -2.03 10.09
C GLN A 87 -3.59 -0.70 10.79
N ARG A 88 -4.70 -0.06 10.43
CA ARG A 88 -5.11 1.22 11.01
C ARG A 88 -6.62 1.33 11.13
N SER A 89 -7.11 2.24 11.96
CA SER A 89 -8.55 2.41 12.15
C SER A 89 -9.30 3.01 10.94
N SER A 90 -8.61 3.72 10.05
CA SER A 90 -9.21 4.35 8.87
C SER A 90 -9.87 3.37 7.89
N ASN A 91 -9.27 2.19 7.66
CA ASN A 91 -9.80 1.15 6.75
C ASN A 91 -8.99 -0.15 6.84
N ALA A 92 -9.49 -1.20 6.17
CA ALA A 92 -8.88 -2.53 6.14
C ALA A 92 -7.57 -2.63 5.33
N ASN A 93 -7.17 -1.59 4.59
CA ASN A 93 -5.91 -1.66 3.85
C ASN A 93 -4.74 -1.85 4.81
N THR A 94 -3.87 -2.78 4.46
CA THR A 94 -2.82 -3.27 5.34
C THR A 94 -1.46 -3.04 4.69
N VAL A 95 -0.50 -2.47 5.42
CA VAL A 95 0.89 -2.46 4.98
C VAL A 95 1.52 -3.77 5.43
N VAL A 96 2.08 -4.53 4.50
CA VAL A 96 2.82 -5.75 4.79
C VAL A 96 4.31 -5.46 4.69
N TYR A 97 5.08 -5.94 5.67
CA TYR A 97 6.53 -5.88 5.66
C TYR A 97 7.07 -7.30 5.48
N ALA A 98 7.77 -7.53 4.37
CA ALA A 98 8.24 -8.85 3.99
C ALA A 98 9.75 -8.84 3.74
N ALA A 99 10.43 -9.83 4.30
CA ALA A 99 11.83 -10.09 4.05
C ALA A 99 12.02 -10.55 2.60
N ARG A 100 13.11 -10.10 1.98
CA ARG A 100 13.52 -10.58 0.65
C ARG A 100 14.73 -11.48 0.76
N PHE A 101 14.74 -12.49 -0.07
CA PHE A 101 15.76 -13.52 -0.07
C PHE A 101 16.41 -13.67 -1.44
N THR A 102 17.68 -14.02 -1.44
CA THR A 102 18.42 -14.51 -2.60
C THR A 102 17.98 -15.94 -2.93
N GLN A 103 18.42 -16.47 -4.08
CA GLN A 103 18.05 -17.83 -4.52
C GLN A 103 18.50 -18.93 -3.56
N ASP A 104 19.59 -18.71 -2.82
CA ASP A 104 20.11 -19.59 -1.78
C ASP A 104 19.45 -19.38 -0.40
N GLY A 105 18.42 -18.54 -0.33
CA GLY A 105 17.61 -18.34 0.88
C GLY A 105 18.23 -17.38 1.91
N ARG A 106 19.31 -16.67 1.56
CA ARG A 106 19.90 -15.63 2.42
C ARG A 106 19.14 -14.33 2.27
N LEU A 107 19.25 -13.42 3.25
CA LEU A 107 18.67 -12.08 3.11
C LEU A 107 19.30 -11.33 1.93
N ASP A 108 18.46 -10.66 1.13
CA ASP A 108 18.94 -9.81 0.04
C ASP A 108 19.80 -8.66 0.59
N PRO A 109 21.10 -8.58 0.26
CA PRO A 109 21.98 -7.57 0.84
C PRO A 109 21.70 -6.14 0.38
N ARG A 110 20.94 -5.96 -0.70
CA ARG A 110 20.56 -4.64 -1.25
C ARG A 110 19.24 -4.17 -0.68
N GLU A 111 18.26 -5.06 -0.59
CA GLU A 111 16.91 -4.73 -0.12
C GLU A 111 16.34 -5.87 0.74
N PRO A 112 16.83 -6.05 1.97
CA PRO A 112 16.51 -7.22 2.80
C PRO A 112 15.06 -7.23 3.32
N LEU A 113 14.39 -6.06 3.30
CA LEU A 113 13.01 -5.88 3.73
C LEU A 113 12.30 -4.90 2.80
N VAL A 114 11.08 -5.25 2.37
CA VAL A 114 10.20 -4.39 1.58
C VAL A 114 8.89 -4.15 2.33
N ALA A 115 8.30 -2.97 2.13
CA ALA A 115 6.93 -2.66 2.52
C ALA A 115 6.04 -2.45 1.29
N TYR A 116 4.78 -2.88 1.36
CA TYR A 116 3.78 -2.69 0.31
C TYR A 116 2.36 -2.75 0.87
N TRP A 117 1.39 -2.27 0.09
CA TRP A 117 -0.03 -2.34 0.43
C TRP A 117 -0.65 -3.66 0.02
N ARG A 118 -1.52 -4.20 0.89
CA ARG A 118 -2.63 -5.10 0.53
C ARG A 118 -3.93 -4.29 0.55
N ARG A 119 -4.60 -4.19 -0.60
CA ARG A 119 -5.83 -3.41 -0.79
C ARG A 119 -7.08 -4.15 -0.32
N PHE A 120 -7.11 -4.56 0.95
CA PHE A 120 -8.24 -5.32 1.51
C PHE A 120 -9.55 -4.53 1.59
N ASN A 121 -9.54 -3.21 1.39
CA ASN A 121 -10.78 -2.45 1.21
C ASN A 121 -11.44 -2.64 -0.17
N THR A 122 -10.71 -3.22 -1.13
CA THR A 122 -11.21 -3.47 -2.50
C THR A 122 -10.94 -4.91 -2.93
N THR A 123 -9.85 -5.17 -3.66
CA THR A 123 -9.58 -6.45 -4.34
C THR A 123 -8.60 -7.35 -3.58
N GLY A 124 -7.94 -6.83 -2.54
CA GLY A 124 -6.84 -7.52 -1.83
C GLY A 124 -5.52 -7.53 -2.61
N GLU A 125 -5.45 -6.81 -3.73
CA GLU A 125 -4.24 -6.74 -4.55
C GLU A 125 -3.05 -6.18 -3.78
N GLN A 126 -1.86 -6.64 -4.17
CA GLN A 126 -0.59 -6.11 -3.69
C GLN A 126 -0.22 -4.88 -4.54
N LEU A 127 -0.02 -3.73 -3.91
CA LEU A 127 0.47 -2.52 -4.57
C LEU A 127 1.75 -2.00 -3.89
N PRO A 128 2.76 -1.57 -4.66
CA PRO A 128 3.93 -0.93 -4.07
C PRO A 128 3.54 0.36 -3.35
N LEU A 129 4.33 0.76 -2.35
CA LEU A 129 4.21 2.09 -1.76
C LEU A 129 4.51 3.15 -2.83
N LYS A 130 3.74 4.23 -2.85
CA LYS A 130 4.09 5.39 -3.68
C LYS A 130 5.34 6.05 -3.12
N MET A 131 6.11 6.74 -3.97
CA MET A 131 7.37 7.40 -3.58
C MET A 131 7.24 8.28 -2.32
N ILE A 132 6.13 9.01 -2.17
CA ILE A 132 5.86 9.85 -1.00
C ILE A 132 5.65 8.98 0.26
N GLU A 133 4.86 7.91 0.15
CA GLU A 133 4.58 7.01 1.28
C GLU A 133 5.82 6.25 1.73
N ASP A 134 6.65 5.81 0.78
CA ASP A 134 7.95 5.19 1.05
C ASP A 134 8.94 6.20 1.67
N SER A 135 8.92 7.45 1.22
CA SER A 135 9.89 8.45 1.70
C SER A 135 9.54 9.03 3.06
N PHE A 136 8.27 8.96 3.48
CA PHE A 136 7.78 9.76 4.61
C PHE A 136 6.91 9.03 5.62
N ALA A 137 6.41 7.82 5.31
CA ALA A 137 5.56 7.07 6.23
C ALA A 137 6.03 5.61 6.40
N PHE A 138 5.55 4.73 5.53
CA PHE A 138 5.62 3.28 5.70
C PHE A 138 6.89 2.64 5.12
N GLY A 139 7.73 3.45 4.46
CA GLY A 139 8.96 2.94 3.89
C GLY A 139 9.92 2.41 4.95
N VAL A 140 10.83 1.57 4.48
CA VAL A 140 11.82 0.91 5.32
C VAL A 140 13.21 1.45 4.97
N ARG A 141 14.04 1.61 5.98
CA ARG A 141 15.48 1.85 5.79
C ARG A 141 16.25 0.73 6.48
N SER A 142 17.17 0.13 5.74
CA SER A 142 18.02 -0.97 6.20
C SER A 142 19.48 -0.54 6.23
N ARG A 143 20.22 -1.11 7.18
CA ARG A 143 21.68 -1.00 7.26
C ARG A 143 22.25 -2.38 7.55
N ALA A 144 23.19 -2.82 6.74
CA ALA A 144 23.93 -4.05 6.96
C ALA A 144 24.68 -3.99 8.30
N THR A 145 24.85 -5.15 8.93
CA THR A 145 25.71 -5.32 10.09
C THR A 145 26.98 -6.06 9.70
N SER A 146 27.87 -6.34 10.67
CA SER A 146 29.01 -7.23 10.44
C SER A 146 28.59 -8.68 10.20
N ASP A 147 27.38 -9.05 10.63
CA ASP A 147 26.78 -10.35 10.39
C ASP A 147 25.90 -10.25 9.11
N PRO A 148 26.21 -11.02 8.05
CA PRO A 148 25.45 -10.99 6.80
C PRO A 148 23.99 -11.46 6.93
N ASP A 149 23.66 -12.15 8.03
CA ASP A 149 22.33 -12.69 8.28
C ASP A 149 21.50 -11.75 9.18
N VAL A 150 22.04 -10.55 9.48
CA VAL A 150 21.44 -9.56 10.37
C VAL A 150 21.50 -8.15 9.78
N PHE A 151 20.35 -7.47 9.76
CA PHE A 151 20.22 -6.07 9.33
C PHE A 151 19.57 -5.23 10.42
N ARG A 152 20.07 -4.00 10.60
CA ARG A 152 19.37 -2.98 11.38
C ARG A 152 18.33 -2.32 10.50
N ILE A 153 17.10 -2.27 10.97
CA ILE A 153 15.94 -1.74 10.26
C ILE A 153 15.36 -0.57 11.05
N HIS A 154 14.85 0.44 10.35
CA HIS A 154 13.83 1.33 10.92
C HIS A 154 12.73 1.61 9.89
N ILE A 155 11.52 1.81 10.39
CA ILE A 155 10.39 2.31 9.61
C ILE A 155 10.54 3.83 9.56
N VAL A 156 10.32 4.45 8.40
CA VAL A 156 10.55 5.89 8.19
C VAL A 156 9.77 6.75 9.19
N SER A 157 8.50 6.44 9.44
CA SER A 157 7.67 7.15 10.42
C SER A 157 8.09 6.91 11.88
N TYR A 158 9.00 5.95 12.13
CA TYR A 158 9.36 5.52 13.48
C TYR A 158 10.86 5.25 13.60
N SER A 159 11.66 6.21 13.12
CA SER A 159 13.11 6.11 12.97
C SER A 159 13.87 5.99 14.31
N GLU A 160 13.30 6.47 15.41
CA GLU A 160 13.89 6.42 16.75
C GLU A 160 13.89 5.00 17.35
N ARG A 161 13.17 4.05 16.74
CA ARG A 161 13.04 2.68 17.22
C ARG A 161 13.63 1.69 16.23
N PRO A 162 14.95 1.47 16.28
CA PRO A 162 15.59 0.48 15.43
C PRO A 162 15.11 -0.93 15.81
N ALA A 163 14.76 -1.69 14.79
CA ALA A 163 14.54 -3.13 14.87
C ALA A 163 15.72 -3.89 14.25
N THR A 164 15.78 -5.18 14.51
CA THR A 164 16.75 -6.11 13.95
C THR A 164 16.02 -7.13 13.08
N LEU A 165 16.30 -7.14 11.78
CA LEU A 165 15.88 -8.24 10.92
C LEU A 165 16.95 -9.32 10.97
N ARG A 166 16.55 -10.56 11.26
CA ARG A 166 17.45 -11.70 11.41
C ARG A 166 16.97 -12.88 10.57
N LEU A 167 17.86 -13.47 9.79
CA LEU A 167 17.61 -14.77 9.15
C LEU A 167 17.59 -15.85 10.23
N VAL A 168 16.56 -16.71 10.21
CA VAL A 168 16.42 -17.83 11.14
C VAL A 168 16.86 -19.13 10.48
N GLU A 169 16.49 -19.31 9.22
CA GLU A 169 16.84 -20.43 8.36
C GLU A 169 16.67 -19.97 6.90
N PRO A 170 17.18 -20.72 5.90
CA PRO A 170 17.06 -20.32 4.50
C PRO A 170 15.61 -19.99 4.10
N GLY A 171 15.37 -18.77 3.64
CA GLY A 171 14.05 -18.28 3.22
C GLY A 171 13.10 -17.87 4.35
N ARG A 172 13.55 -17.85 5.62
CA ARG A 172 12.74 -17.42 6.76
C ARG A 172 13.51 -16.46 7.67
N ALA A 173 12.93 -15.29 7.89
CA ALA A 173 13.47 -14.26 8.76
C ALA A 173 12.43 -13.83 9.80
N GLU A 174 12.90 -13.10 10.81
CA GLU A 174 12.07 -12.49 11.82
C GLU A 174 12.51 -11.04 12.08
N LEU A 175 11.58 -10.19 12.49
CA LEU A 175 11.86 -8.82 12.91
C LEU A 175 11.78 -8.72 14.43
N LEU A 176 12.88 -8.31 15.04
CA LEU A 176 13.06 -8.21 16.49
C LEU A 176 13.08 -6.74 16.90
N LEU A 177 12.17 -6.35 17.78
CA LEU A 177 12.02 -4.98 18.28
C LEU A 177 12.30 -4.95 19.79
N PRO A 178 13.22 -4.10 20.27
CA PRO A 178 13.35 -3.83 21.69
C PRO A 178 12.10 -3.12 22.24
N VAL A 179 11.48 -3.71 23.27
CA VAL A 179 10.28 -3.19 23.95
C VAL A 179 10.43 -3.35 25.46
N GLY A 180 10.37 -2.27 26.25
CA GLY A 180 10.34 -2.35 27.72
C GLY A 180 11.42 -3.25 28.37
N GLY A 181 12.65 -3.24 27.85
CA GLY A 181 13.75 -4.10 28.35
C GLY A 181 13.72 -5.56 27.87
N ARG A 182 12.73 -5.93 27.07
CA ARG A 182 12.57 -7.25 26.42
C ARG A 182 12.82 -7.13 24.92
N THR A 183 12.98 -8.27 24.24
CA THR A 183 13.01 -8.33 22.78
C THR A 183 11.71 -8.97 22.29
N MET A 184 10.96 -8.26 21.47
CA MET A 184 9.74 -8.76 20.84
C MET A 184 10.03 -9.20 19.41
N ARG A 185 9.73 -10.47 19.10
CA ARG A 185 9.52 -10.91 17.73
C ARG A 185 8.18 -10.41 17.23
N MET A 186 8.21 -9.46 16.30
CA MET A 186 7.02 -8.77 15.82
C MET A 186 6.06 -9.72 15.10
N ALA A 187 4.77 -9.42 15.20
CA ALA A 187 3.72 -10.11 14.44
C ALA A 187 2.79 -9.10 13.76
N TYR A 188 2.38 -8.07 14.49
CA TYR A 188 1.29 -7.18 14.09
C TYR A 188 1.44 -5.81 14.74
N ALA A 189 1.09 -4.74 14.02
CA ALA A 189 0.89 -3.41 14.59
C ALA A 189 -0.46 -2.83 14.17
N TYR A 190 -1.06 -2.05 15.05
CA TYR A 190 -2.31 -1.32 14.78
C TYR A 190 -2.17 0.15 15.16
N ALA A 191 -2.47 1.04 14.23
CA ALA A 191 -2.48 2.48 14.46
C ALA A 191 -3.91 3.03 14.56
N GLU A 192 -4.22 3.67 15.68
CA GLU A 192 -5.45 4.43 15.84
C GLU A 192 -5.25 5.83 15.22
N VAL A 193 -5.96 6.10 14.13
CA VAL A 193 -5.85 7.34 13.36
C VAL A 193 -6.97 8.29 13.72
N ASP A 194 -6.63 9.55 13.98
CA ASP A 194 -7.56 10.66 14.12
C ASP A 194 -7.65 11.44 12.82
N GLU A 195 -8.83 11.42 12.21
CA GLU A 195 -9.13 12.15 10.97
C GLU A 195 -10.09 13.33 11.21
N SER A 196 -10.36 13.70 12.47
CA SER A 196 -11.30 14.79 12.81
C SER A 196 -10.75 16.19 12.54
N GLY A 197 -9.42 16.33 12.49
CA GLY A 197 -8.74 17.58 12.20
C GLY A 197 -8.59 17.87 10.70
N LEU A 198 -7.94 18.99 10.38
CA LEU A 198 -7.60 19.36 9.00
C LEU A 198 -6.65 18.32 8.34
N MET A 199 -5.89 17.60 9.17
CA MET A 199 -4.91 16.60 8.75
C MET A 199 -5.03 15.35 9.64
N PRO A 200 -4.87 14.13 9.06
CA PRO A 200 -4.81 12.90 9.85
C PRO A 200 -3.62 12.89 10.80
N SER A 201 -3.81 12.32 11.99
CA SER A 201 -2.74 12.06 12.96
C SER A 201 -2.91 10.67 13.59
N VAL A 202 -1.89 10.14 14.26
CA VAL A 202 -1.99 8.87 15.00
C VAL A 202 -2.08 9.21 16.48
N ARG A 203 -3.09 8.68 17.18
CA ARG A 203 -3.25 8.86 18.64
C ARG A 203 -2.52 7.78 19.42
N GLU A 204 -2.57 6.56 18.90
CA GLU A 204 -2.05 5.39 19.57
C GLU A 204 -1.51 4.38 18.56
N VAL A 205 -0.44 3.69 18.92
CA VAL A 205 0.04 2.50 18.23
C VAL A 205 0.08 1.33 19.21
N LEU A 206 -0.54 0.22 18.81
CA LEU A 206 -0.35 -1.08 19.45
C LEU A 206 0.68 -1.86 18.64
N VAL A 207 1.75 -2.30 19.28
CA VAL A 207 2.75 -3.21 18.70
C VAL A 207 2.62 -4.56 19.40
N MET A 208 2.42 -5.61 18.61
CA MET A 208 2.06 -6.93 19.08
C MET A 208 3.02 -7.97 18.51
N GLY A 209 3.41 -8.90 19.37
CA GLY A 209 4.34 -9.96 18.99
C GLY A 209 4.55 -10.95 20.12
N HIS A 210 5.65 -11.67 20.05
CA HIS A 210 6.02 -12.64 21.06
C HIS A 210 7.33 -12.24 21.67
N ASP A 211 7.47 -12.40 22.98
CA ASP A 211 8.77 -12.32 23.63
C ASP A 211 9.74 -13.34 22.99
N ALA A 212 10.91 -12.88 22.58
CA ALA A 212 11.86 -13.69 21.84
C ALA A 212 12.48 -14.82 22.68
N ASP A 213 12.54 -14.66 24.00
CA ASP A 213 13.17 -15.63 24.91
C ASP A 213 12.15 -16.66 25.42
N THR A 214 10.94 -16.23 25.76
CA THR A 214 9.91 -17.04 26.40
C THR A 214 8.80 -17.50 25.44
N GLY A 215 8.70 -16.87 24.27
CA GLY A 215 7.63 -17.12 23.29
C GLY A 215 6.25 -16.59 23.69
N LYS A 216 6.12 -15.95 24.85
CA LYS A 216 4.82 -15.47 25.35
C LYS A 216 4.32 -14.23 24.59
N PRO A 217 3.01 -14.07 24.38
CA PRO A 217 2.44 -12.91 23.70
C PRO A 217 2.69 -11.60 24.45
N LEU A 218 3.14 -10.58 23.73
CA LEU A 218 3.37 -9.22 24.21
C LEU A 218 2.54 -8.20 23.42
N VAL A 219 2.06 -7.20 24.14
CA VAL A 219 1.45 -5.99 23.57
C VAL A 219 2.16 -4.79 24.16
N GLU A 220 2.71 -3.96 23.30
CA GLU A 220 3.17 -2.62 23.64
C GLU A 220 2.14 -1.60 23.18
N ARG A 221 1.63 -0.79 24.11
CA ARG A 221 0.75 0.35 23.81
C ARG A 221 1.56 1.63 23.87
N ILE A 222 1.51 2.42 22.80
CA ILE A 222 2.31 3.62 22.63
C ILE A 222 1.35 4.78 22.38
N GLU A 223 1.33 5.74 23.28
CA GLU A 223 0.56 6.98 23.12
C GLU A 223 1.40 8.00 22.36
N ILE A 224 0.83 8.63 21.33
CA ILE A 224 1.52 9.59 20.47
C ILE A 224 1.14 11.02 20.86
N GLU A 225 2.12 11.94 20.82
CA GLU A 225 1.97 13.37 21.15
C GLU A 225 1.20 14.21 20.15
#